data_AF-A0A416CM20-F1
#
_entry.id   AF-A0A416CM20-F1
#
_cell.length_a   1.000
_cell.length_b   1.000
_cell.length_c   1.000
_cell.angle_alpha   90.00
_cell.angle_beta   90.00
_cell.angle_gamma   90.00
#
_symmetry.space_group_name_H-M   'P 1'
#
loop_
_entity.id
_entity.type
_entity.pdbx_description
1 polymer ?
#
loop_
_entity_poly.entity_id
_entity_poly.type
_entity_poly.pdbx_seq_one_letter_code
_entity_poly.pdbx_strand_id
1 'polypeptide(L)' 'MTKEEEKALLEIAKRLMAAVDSRGDLEARDNDSEDFIEVPVWGIQKAMEEAYLLGRMTR' A
#
# COMPACT_ATOMS: atom_id res chain seq x y z
N MET A 1 2.08 14.64 -0.12
CA MET A 1 2.72 13.52 0.57
C MET A 1 4.21 13.80 0.54
N THR A 2 4.91 13.71 1.67
CA THR A 2 6.37 13.71 1.67
C THR A 2 6.89 12.34 1.24
N LYS A 3 8.19 12.25 0.90
CA LYS A 3 8.82 10.96 0.55
C LYS A 3 8.78 9.97 1.71
N GLU A 4 8.81 10.48 2.94
CA GLU A 4 8.71 9.68 4.16
C GLU A 4 7.29 9.14 4.34
N GLU A 5 6.26 9.94 4.04
CA GLU A 5 4.86 9.51 4.04
C GLU A 5 4.60 8.45 2.95
N GLU A 6 5.12 8.65 1.73
CA GLU A 6 5.08 7.66 0.64
C GLU A 6 5.72 6.34 1.05
N LYS A 7 6.91 6.40 1.64
CA LYS A 7 7.60 5.21 2.15
C LYS A 7 6.79 4.51 3.23
N ALA A 8 6.22 5.24 4.18
CA ALA A 8 5.42 4.66 5.25
C ALA A 8 4.16 3.96 4.71
N LEU A 9 3.48 4.55 3.72
CA LEU A 9 2.33 3.93 3.06
C LEU A 9 2.71 2.66 2.30
N LEU A 10 3.86 2.67 1.61
CA LEU A 10 4.36 1.47 0.94
C LEU A 10 4.66 0.35 1.94
N GLU A 11 5.27 0.66 3.10
CA GLU A 11 5.55 -0.34 4.14
C GLU A 11 4.26 -0.93 4.74
N ILE A 12 3.22 -0.11 4.94
CA ILE A 12 1.88 -0.58 5.34
C ILE A 12 1.35 -1.57 4.28
N ALA A 13 1.43 -1.19 3.01
CA ALA A 13 0.92 -2.00 1.90
C ALA A 13 1.66 -3.35 1.80
N LYS A 14 3.00 -3.36 1.83
CA LYS A 14 3.81 -4.60 1.77
C LYS A 14 3.48 -5.57 2.90
N ARG A 15 3.36 -5.08 4.13
CA ARG A 15 3.05 -5.94 5.28
C ARG A 15 1.66 -6.57 5.20
N LEU A 16 0.70 -5.90 4.58
CA LEU A 16 -0.71 -6.33 4.56
C LEU A 16 -1.13 -7.03 3.26
N MET A 17 -0.36 -6.84 2.17
CA MET A 17 -0.68 -7.33 0.83
C MET A 17 0.57 -7.97 0.20
N ALA A 18 0.65 -9.31 0.25
CA ALA A 18 1.82 -10.07 -0.21
C ALA A 18 2.18 -9.82 -1.69
N ALA A 19 1.17 -9.54 -2.54
CA ALA A 19 1.41 -9.20 -3.93
C ALA A 19 2.12 -7.84 -4.09
N VAL A 20 1.86 -6.87 -3.20
CA VAL A 20 2.59 -5.59 -3.17
C VAL A 20 4.02 -5.79 -2.67
N ASP A 21 4.23 -6.64 -1.67
CA ASP A 21 5.58 -6.98 -1.19
C ASP A 21 6.44 -7.59 -2.29
N SER A 22 5.87 -8.55 -3.04
CA SER A 22 6.54 -9.19 -4.17
C SER A 22 6.81 -8.20 -5.32
N ARG A 23 5.89 -7.27 -5.59
CA ARG A 23 5.98 -6.27 -6.66
C ARG A 23 7.00 -5.17 -6.34
N GLY A 24 7.07 -4.75 -5.08
CA GLY A 24 8.05 -3.79 -4.56
C GLY A 24 7.58 -2.33 -4.49
N ASP A 25 6.54 -1.96 -5.25
CA ASP A 25 6.01 -0.60 -5.39
C ASP A 25 4.49 -0.59 -5.67
N LEU A 26 3.88 0.60 -5.63
CA LEU A 26 2.47 0.85 -5.94
C LEU A 26 2.26 1.64 -7.26
N GLU A 27 3.30 1.77 -8.09
CA GLU A 27 3.26 2.57 -9.31
C GLU A 27 2.48 1.84 -10.40
N ALA A 28 1.70 2.54 -11.24
CA ALA A 28 1.04 1.89 -12.39
C ALA A 28 2.06 1.51 -13.48
N ARG A 29 1.84 0.37 -14.16
CA ARG A 29 2.71 -0.11 -15.26
C ARG A 29 1.97 -0.24 -16.60
N ASP A 30 0.71 0.19 -16.66
CA ASP A 30 -0.18 0.07 -17.82
C ASP A 30 -0.24 -1.37 -18.35
N ASN A 31 -0.19 -2.34 -17.43
CA ASN A 31 -0.16 -3.76 -17.74
C ASN A 31 -1.10 -4.52 -16.82
N ASP A 32 -2.16 -5.10 -17.39
CA ASP A 32 -3.18 -5.80 -16.62
C ASP A 32 -2.60 -6.91 -15.71
N SER A 33 -1.60 -7.66 -16.19
CA SER A 33 -0.99 -8.73 -15.39
C SER A 33 -0.11 -8.23 -14.24
N GLU A 34 0.40 -7.00 -14.32
CA GLU A 34 1.24 -6.40 -13.28
C GLU A 34 0.48 -5.43 -12.35
N ASP A 35 -0.64 -4.88 -12.81
CA ASP A 35 -1.42 -3.87 -12.10
C ASP A 35 -2.67 -4.46 -11.40
N PHE A 36 -3.18 -5.60 -11.85
CA PHE A 36 -4.28 -6.30 -11.19
C PHE A 36 -3.74 -7.41 -10.28
N ILE A 37 -3.37 -7.02 -9.07
CA ILE A 37 -2.84 -7.94 -8.07
C ILE A 37 -3.94 -8.51 -7.16
N GLU A 38 -3.78 -9.78 -6.78
CA GLU A 38 -4.68 -10.42 -5.82
C GLU A 38 -4.35 -9.97 -4.40
N VAL A 39 -5.34 -9.37 -3.74
CA VAL A 39 -5.22 -8.88 -2.37
C VAL A 39 -6.43 -9.29 -1.55
N PRO A 40 -6.26 -9.77 -0.30
CA PRO A 40 -7.38 -10.12 0.53
C PRO A 40 -8.14 -8.86 0.98
N VAL A 41 -9.47 -8.94 1.05
CA VAL A 41 -10.33 -7.81 1.46
C VAL A 41 -9.95 -7.26 2.84
N TRP A 42 -9.60 -8.13 3.79
CA TRP A 42 -9.13 -7.71 5.12
C TRP A 42 -7.78 -6.99 5.09
N GLY A 43 -6.93 -7.27 4.10
CA GLY A 43 -5.66 -6.58 3.88
C GLY A 43 -5.90 -5.14 3.42
N ILE A 44 -6.83 -4.95 2.47
CA ILE A 44 -7.28 -3.63 2.04
C ILE A 44 -7.83 -2.84 3.22
N GLN A 45 -8.76 -3.42 3.99
CA GLN A 45 -9.38 -2.75 5.12
C GLN A 45 -8.33 -2.23 6.12
N LYS A 46 -7.41 -3.09 6.56
CA LYS A 46 -6.36 -2.69 7.50
C LYS A 46 -5.42 -1.64 6.91
N ALA A 47 -5.08 -1.73 5.62
CA ALA A 47 -4.20 -0.75 4.99
C ALA A 47 -4.83 0.64 5.00
N MET A 48 -6.14 0.74 4.75
CA MET A 48 -6.90 1.99 4.84
C MET A 48 -6.96 2.55 6.26
N GLU A 49 -7.21 1.70 7.26
CA GLU A 49 -7.23 2.09 8.68
C GLU A 49 -5.87 2.64 9.13
N GLU A 50 -4.78 1.95 8.80
CA GLU A 50 -3.44 2.36 9.18
C GLU A 50 -2.96 3.60 8.42
N ALA A 51 -3.28 3.73 7.13
CA ALA A 51 -3.00 4.94 6.35
C ALA A 51 -3.75 6.16 6.92
N TYR A 52 -5.00 5.99 7.36
CA TYR A 52 -5.76 7.04 8.01
C TYR A 52 -5.11 7.47 9.33
N LEU A 53 -4.72 6.50 10.18
CA LEU A 53 -4.05 6.79 11.45
C LEU A 53 -2.71 7.49 11.25
N LEU A 54 -1.91 7.05 10.28
CA LEU A 54 -0.65 7.68 9.90
C LEU A 54 -0.84 9.17 9.61
N GLY A 55 -1.82 9.51 8.75
CA GLY A 55 -2.13 10.90 8.40
C GLY A 55 -2.69 11.75 9.54
N ARG A 56 -3.21 11.13 10.61
CA ARG A 56 -3.59 11.87 11.83
C ARG A 56 -2.45 12.11 12.79
N MET A 57 -1.41 11.28 12.77
CA MET A 57 -0.25 11.42 13.66
C MET A 57 0.76 12.45 13.13
N THR A 58 0.78 12.68 11.81
CA THR A 58 1.67 13.65 11.16
C THR A 58 1.13 15.08 11.12
N ARG A 59 -0.06 15.35 11.69
CA ARG A 59 -0.77 16.63 11.62
C ARG A 59 -0.98 17.25 12.99
#